data_AF-A0A561R219-F1
#
_entry.id   AF-A0A561R219-F1
#
_cell.length_a   1.000
_cell.length_b   1.000
_cell.length_c   1.000
_cell.angle_alpha   90.00
_cell.angle_beta   90.00
_cell.angle_gamma   90.00
#
_symmetry.space_group_name_H-M   'P 1'
#
loop_
_entity.id
_entity.type
_entity.pdbx_description
1 polymer ?
#
loop_
_entity_poly.entity_id
_entity_poly.type
_entity_poly.pdbx_seq_one_letter_code
_entity_poly.pdbx_strand_id
1 'polypeptide(L)'
;MDQAELSSRECKLTLRAERFSGNQQACRSQVAQFWEDAGRRLKPFGIATKGRLVADNADKQREIIFLDTEANTLYRRSDLVFRLRRKLGSNGDWEATLKFRHGDRLLAASQNFAARKRDEKDDAQEKFEEDVKLMPPADTPRFWALFSRSAKAEFDPGSLPRTVGDCLAPYDNVPQRDLPPKDTAVCTVRGLNITEHVFEDGKLDFGDFSAKCALILWWKKPDTLSPVAAEFSFRFDLDEVDEAVVRNAWTALSVLYGLPWIDLKGVTKTGLVYGSAEV
;
A
#
# COMPACT_ATOMS: atom_id res chain seq x y z
N MET A 1 -4.46 -24.05 15.55
CA MET A 1 -4.36 -23.34 14.26
C MET A 1 -3.45 -22.17 14.55
N ASP A 2 -2.21 -22.23 14.06
CA ASP A 2 -1.20 -21.21 14.38
C ASP A 2 -1.59 -19.90 13.69
N GLN A 3 -1.68 -18.83 14.46
CA GLN A 3 -1.99 -17.51 13.93
C GLN A 3 -0.78 -16.98 13.18
N ALA A 4 -1.03 -16.24 12.09
CA ALA A 4 0.04 -15.56 11.38
C ALA A 4 0.77 -14.56 12.30
N GLU A 5 2.09 -14.61 12.30
CA GLU A 5 2.92 -13.61 12.98
C GLU A 5 2.97 -12.31 12.18
N LEU A 6 2.86 -11.18 12.90
CA LEU A 6 2.87 -9.85 12.31
C LEU A 6 4.32 -9.49 11.97
N SER A 7 4.65 -9.38 10.69
CA SER A 7 6.04 -9.29 10.26
C SER A 7 6.59 -7.87 10.19
N SER A 8 5.74 -6.88 9.91
CA SER A 8 6.20 -5.50 9.74
C SER A 8 5.13 -4.47 10.10
N ARG A 9 5.61 -3.26 10.42
CA ARG A 9 4.79 -2.06 10.59
C ARG A 9 5.18 -1.02 9.56
N GLU A 10 4.19 -0.45 8.88
CA GLU A 10 4.34 0.64 7.92
C GLU A 10 3.55 1.88 8.37
N CYS A 11 4.28 2.95 8.66
CA CYS A 11 3.70 4.25 9.04
C CYS A 11 3.44 5.08 7.78
N LYS A 12 2.20 5.54 7.58
CA LYS A 12 1.75 6.18 6.33
C LYS A 12 1.26 7.61 6.54
N LEU A 13 1.59 8.45 5.57
CA LEU A 13 1.15 9.84 5.45
C LEU A 13 0.54 10.08 4.08
N THR A 14 -0.65 10.66 4.04
CA THR A 14 -1.24 11.17 2.80
C THR A 14 -0.64 12.54 2.49
N LEU A 15 -0.12 12.69 1.28
CA LEU A 15 0.50 13.91 0.80
C LEU A 15 -0.45 14.62 -0.18
N ARG A 16 -0.27 15.93 -0.30
CA ARG A 16 -0.93 16.77 -1.31
C ARG A 16 -0.43 16.39 -2.70
N ALA A 17 -1.23 15.65 -3.45
CA ALA A 17 -0.83 15.10 -4.75
C ALA A 17 -0.48 16.22 -5.75
N GLU A 18 -1.20 17.35 -5.71
CA GLU A 18 -1.02 18.49 -6.61
C GLU A 18 0.38 19.13 -6.51
N ARG A 19 1.10 18.92 -5.40
CA ARG A 19 2.50 19.38 -5.26
C ARG A 19 3.46 18.62 -6.17
N PHE A 20 3.09 17.43 -6.64
CA PHE A 20 3.91 16.58 -7.49
C PHE A 20 3.52 16.67 -8.97
N SER A 21 2.65 17.61 -9.33
CA SER A 21 2.22 17.81 -10.71
C SER A 21 3.33 18.34 -11.61
N GLY A 22 3.21 18.03 -12.90
CA GLY A 22 4.14 18.46 -13.95
C GLY A 22 4.85 17.29 -14.62
N ASN A 23 5.86 17.62 -15.43
CA ASN A 23 6.65 16.60 -16.12
C ASN A 23 7.53 15.81 -15.13
N GLN A 24 8.18 14.76 -15.64
CA GLN A 24 9.02 13.86 -14.82
C GLN A 24 10.10 14.61 -14.02
N GLN A 25 10.72 15.64 -14.60
CA GLN A 25 11.76 16.42 -13.92
C GLN A 25 11.18 17.25 -12.77
N ALA A 26 10.05 17.94 -13.00
CA ALA A 26 9.36 18.69 -11.97
C ALA A 26 8.94 17.77 -10.80
N CYS A 27 8.35 16.62 -11.12
CA CYS A 27 7.98 15.61 -10.14
C CYS A 27 9.19 15.13 -9.31
N ARG A 28 10.30 14.75 -9.96
CA ARG A 28 11.54 14.32 -9.26
C ARG A 28 12.08 15.41 -8.33
N SER A 29 12.05 16.68 -8.76
CA SER A 29 12.46 17.81 -7.92
C SER A 29 11.58 17.96 -6.68
N GLN A 30 10.26 17.79 -6.81
CA GLN A 30 9.32 17.88 -5.69
C GLN A 30 9.49 16.73 -4.70
N VAL A 31 9.75 15.51 -5.18
CA VAL A 31 10.11 14.36 -4.32
C VAL A 31 11.40 14.61 -3.55
N ALA A 32 12.43 15.15 -4.21
CA ALA A 32 13.69 15.49 -3.54
C ALA A 32 13.51 16.59 -2.48
N GLN A 33 12.71 17.62 -2.79
CA GLN A 33 12.40 18.70 -1.85
C GLN A 33 11.64 18.20 -0.62
N PHE A 34 10.63 17.34 -0.81
CA PHE A 34 9.94 16.68 0.29
C PHE A 34 10.92 15.91 1.19
N TRP A 35 11.84 15.13 0.59
CA TRP A 35 12.81 14.34 1.34
C TRP A 35 13.79 15.21 2.14
N GLU A 36 14.24 16.31 1.56
CA GLU A 36 15.10 17.27 2.26
C GLU A 36 14.38 17.94 3.44
N ASP A 37 13.13 18.38 3.24
CA ASP A 37 12.31 18.97 4.30
C ASP A 37 12.05 17.98 5.43
N ALA A 38 11.76 16.72 5.10
CA ALA A 38 11.62 15.64 6.07
C ALA A 38 12.90 15.48 6.91
N GLY A 39 14.07 15.37 6.27
CA GLY A 39 15.35 15.26 6.96
C GLY A 39 15.64 16.47 7.85
N ARG A 40 15.39 17.69 7.36
CA ARG A 40 15.58 18.92 8.14
C ARG A 40 14.67 18.96 9.37
N ARG A 41 13.41 18.51 9.24
CA ARG A 41 12.43 18.53 10.34
C ARG A 41 12.67 17.46 11.39
N LEU A 42 13.21 16.31 11.00
CA LEU A 42 13.52 15.19 11.88
C LEU A 42 14.84 15.34 12.64
N LYS A 43 15.82 16.05 12.07
CA LYS A 43 17.16 16.25 12.65
C LYS A 43 17.18 16.68 14.12
N PRO A 44 16.33 17.63 14.61
CA PRO A 44 16.32 18.02 16.01
C PRO A 44 15.92 16.91 16.99
N PHE A 45 15.29 15.84 16.49
CA PHE A 45 14.86 14.68 17.27
C PHE A 45 15.86 13.52 17.20
N GLY A 46 17.06 13.75 16.63
CA GLY A 46 18.08 12.72 16.49
C GLY A 46 17.80 11.68 15.40
N ILE A 47 16.77 11.89 14.58
CA ILE A 47 16.38 10.99 13.49
C ILE A 47 16.98 11.52 12.19
N ALA A 48 17.94 10.81 11.62
CA ALA A 48 18.59 11.18 10.37
C ALA A 48 17.90 10.52 9.16
N THR A 49 17.93 11.20 8.01
CA THR A 49 17.57 10.62 6.71
C THR A 49 18.83 10.12 6.00
N LYS A 50 18.82 8.88 5.54
CA LYS A 50 19.89 8.29 4.70
C LYS A 50 19.37 8.04 3.29
N GLY A 51 20.25 8.11 2.30
CA GLY A 51 19.89 7.88 0.89
C GLY A 51 19.02 8.98 0.28
N ARG A 52 18.41 8.68 -0.86
CA ARG A 52 17.54 9.59 -1.62
C ARG A 52 16.31 8.80 -2.09
N LEU A 53 15.17 9.48 -2.17
CA LEU A 53 13.97 8.91 -2.80
C LEU A 53 14.10 9.00 -4.33
N VAL A 54 14.34 7.85 -4.98
CA VAL A 54 14.54 7.77 -6.43
C VAL A 54 13.65 6.69 -7.06
N ALA A 55 13.25 6.91 -8.32
CA ALA A 55 12.39 5.99 -9.08
C ALA A 55 13.19 5.23 -10.16
N ASP A 56 14.35 4.73 -9.78
CA ASP A 56 15.28 4.08 -10.73
C ASP A 56 15.02 2.57 -10.87
N ASN A 57 14.31 1.98 -9.90
CA ASN A 57 13.84 0.60 -10.00
C ASN A 57 12.65 0.49 -10.95
N ALA A 58 12.92 0.06 -12.20
CA ALA A 58 11.91 -0.08 -13.24
C ALA A 58 10.80 -1.09 -12.89
N ASP A 59 11.07 -2.10 -12.05
CA ASP A 59 10.09 -3.12 -11.66
C ASP A 59 9.07 -2.59 -10.63
N LYS A 60 9.37 -1.44 -10.03
CA LYS A 60 8.45 -0.75 -9.11
C LYS A 60 7.55 0.27 -9.80
N GLN A 61 7.82 0.60 -11.06
CA GLN A 61 6.98 1.47 -11.88
C GLN A 61 5.94 0.59 -12.57
N ARG A 62 4.66 0.80 -12.29
CA ARG A 62 3.64 -0.23 -12.50
C ARG A 62 2.36 0.30 -13.14
N GLU A 63 1.71 -0.57 -13.90
CA GLU A 63 0.28 -0.44 -14.21
C GLU A 63 -0.51 -1.17 -13.14
N ILE A 64 -1.61 -0.59 -12.71
CA ILE A 64 -2.45 -1.14 -11.66
C ILE A 64 -3.92 -1.06 -12.07
N ILE A 65 -4.63 -2.16 -11.84
CA ILE A 65 -6.08 -2.22 -11.90
C ILE A 65 -6.63 -2.94 -10.67
N PHE A 66 -7.79 -2.49 -10.20
CA PHE A 66 -8.55 -3.13 -9.15
C PHE A 66 -9.79 -3.73 -9.77
N LEU A 67 -10.11 -4.98 -9.45
CA LEU A 67 -11.32 -5.64 -9.91
C LEU A 67 -12.20 -5.96 -8.70
N ASP A 68 -13.48 -5.68 -8.84
CA ASP A 68 -14.53 -6.07 -7.89
C ASP A 68 -15.84 -6.23 -8.68
N THR A 69 -16.87 -6.75 -8.03
CA THR A 69 -18.25 -6.66 -8.49
C THR A 69 -18.68 -5.20 -8.63
N GLU A 70 -19.72 -4.93 -9.43
CA GLU A 70 -20.26 -3.57 -9.61
C GLU A 70 -20.64 -2.88 -8.28
N ALA A 71 -21.11 -3.65 -7.30
CA ALA A 71 -21.48 -3.17 -5.97
C ALA A 71 -20.30 -3.07 -4.97
N ASN A 72 -19.05 -3.35 -5.40
CA ASN A 72 -17.85 -3.44 -4.56
C ASN A 72 -17.99 -4.45 -3.41
N THR A 73 -18.64 -5.58 -3.67
CA THR A 73 -19.01 -6.56 -2.65
C THR A 73 -17.80 -7.25 -2.01
N LEU A 74 -16.73 -7.56 -2.77
CA LEU A 74 -15.52 -8.15 -2.18
C LEU A 74 -14.94 -7.21 -1.12
N TYR A 75 -14.87 -5.92 -1.44
CA TYR A 75 -14.38 -4.91 -0.50
C TYR A 75 -15.36 -4.68 0.67
N ARG A 76 -16.63 -4.40 0.39
CA ARG A 76 -17.60 -3.92 1.40
C ARG A 76 -18.16 -5.00 2.32
N ARG A 77 -18.17 -6.26 1.88
CA ARG A 77 -18.78 -7.36 2.63
C ARG A 77 -17.79 -8.42 3.05
N SER A 78 -16.69 -8.58 2.34
CA SER A 78 -15.70 -9.63 2.63
C SER A 78 -14.34 -9.09 3.09
N ASP A 79 -14.17 -7.75 3.18
CA ASP A 79 -12.90 -7.08 3.51
C ASP A 79 -11.73 -7.44 2.57
N LEU A 80 -12.05 -7.92 1.37
CA LEU A 80 -11.09 -8.38 0.37
C LEU A 80 -10.90 -7.34 -0.73
N VAL A 81 -9.64 -7.10 -1.06
CA VAL A 81 -9.20 -6.27 -2.18
C VAL A 81 -8.44 -7.14 -3.16
N PHE A 82 -8.94 -7.23 -4.39
CA PHE A 82 -8.25 -7.89 -5.49
C PHE A 82 -7.66 -6.83 -6.44
N ARG A 83 -6.37 -7.01 -6.76
CA ARG A 83 -5.63 -6.05 -7.58
C ARG A 83 -4.66 -6.79 -8.50
N LEU A 84 -4.59 -6.34 -9.74
CA LEU A 84 -3.57 -6.77 -10.69
C LEU A 84 -2.53 -5.66 -10.85
N ARG A 85 -1.26 -6.06 -10.94
CA ARG A 85 -0.12 -5.18 -11.21
C ARG A 85 0.77 -5.76 -12.29
N ARG A 86 1.34 -4.94 -13.14
CA ARG A 86 2.44 -5.35 -14.02
C ARG A 86 3.42 -4.20 -14.20
N LYS A 87 4.62 -4.49 -14.69
CA LYS A 87 5.61 -3.46 -15.01
C LYS A 87 5.06 -2.47 -16.04
N LEU A 88 5.30 -1.18 -15.82
CA LEU A 88 4.84 -0.12 -16.71
C LEU A 88 5.42 -0.32 -18.11
N GLY A 89 4.55 -0.24 -19.13
CA GLY A 89 4.94 -0.44 -20.53
C GLY A 89 5.29 -1.89 -20.91
N SER A 90 5.11 -2.85 -20.00
CA SER A 90 5.29 -4.26 -20.33
C SER A 90 4.02 -4.88 -20.89
N ASN A 91 4.19 -5.84 -21.81
CA ASN A 91 3.15 -6.76 -22.25
C ASN A 91 3.19 -8.09 -21.49
N GLY A 92 3.96 -8.15 -20.41
CA GLY A 92 4.10 -9.35 -19.58
C GLY A 92 2.90 -9.58 -18.68
N ASP A 93 3.00 -10.65 -17.91
CA ASP A 93 1.97 -11.19 -17.05
C ASP A 93 1.56 -10.22 -15.94
N TRP A 94 0.31 -10.35 -15.52
CA TRP A 94 -0.19 -9.62 -14.36
C TRP A 94 0.20 -10.38 -13.09
N GLU A 95 0.73 -9.69 -12.09
CA GLU A 95 0.81 -10.16 -10.72
C GLU A 95 -0.52 -9.83 -10.02
N ALA A 96 -1.27 -10.85 -9.64
CA ALA A 96 -2.46 -10.73 -8.82
C ALA A 96 -2.09 -10.67 -7.34
N THR A 97 -2.71 -9.74 -6.62
CA THR A 97 -2.68 -9.69 -5.15
C THR A 97 -4.09 -9.75 -4.62
N LEU A 98 -4.36 -10.73 -3.76
CA LEU A 98 -5.54 -10.75 -2.90
C LEU A 98 -5.12 -10.27 -1.51
N LYS A 99 -5.86 -9.31 -0.97
CA LYS A 99 -5.55 -8.70 0.33
C LYS A 99 -6.81 -8.63 1.18
N PHE A 100 -6.78 -9.24 2.36
CA PHE A 100 -7.75 -9.00 3.42
C PHE A 100 -7.24 -7.84 4.28
N ARG A 101 -8.12 -6.91 4.63
CA ARG A 101 -7.74 -5.73 5.41
C ARG A 101 -8.81 -5.36 6.42
N HIS A 102 -8.44 -5.30 7.70
CA HIS A 102 -9.39 -5.03 8.78
C HIS A 102 -8.71 -4.28 9.94
N GLY A 103 -9.48 -3.52 10.72
CA GLY A 103 -8.97 -2.81 11.92
C GLY A 103 -8.68 -3.74 13.11
N ASP A 104 -9.25 -4.93 13.08
CA ASP A 104 -9.04 -5.97 14.09
C ASP A 104 -7.87 -6.89 13.70
N ARG A 105 -6.84 -6.92 14.55
CA ARG A 105 -5.64 -7.75 14.37
C ARG A 105 -5.96 -9.24 14.35
N LEU A 106 -6.82 -9.73 15.25
CA LEU A 106 -7.11 -11.16 15.39
C LEU A 106 -7.90 -11.67 14.20
N LEU A 107 -8.87 -10.89 13.70
CA LEU A 107 -9.60 -11.22 12.47
C LEU A 107 -8.67 -11.24 11.26
N ALA A 108 -7.72 -10.31 11.15
CA ALA A 108 -6.75 -10.32 10.05
C ALA A 108 -5.73 -11.47 10.18
N ALA A 109 -5.30 -11.80 11.41
CA ALA A 109 -4.36 -12.89 11.68
C ALA A 109 -4.98 -14.28 11.48
N SER A 110 -6.30 -14.43 11.63
CA SER A 110 -7.02 -15.69 11.39
C SER A 110 -7.19 -16.03 9.91
N GLN A 111 -6.87 -15.10 9.01
CA GLN A 111 -6.95 -15.33 7.57
C GLN A 111 -5.81 -16.23 7.12
N ASN A 112 -6.15 -17.34 6.49
CA ASN A 112 -5.21 -18.38 6.09
C ASN A 112 -5.18 -18.65 4.57
N PHE A 113 -5.72 -17.73 3.77
CA PHE A 113 -5.62 -17.85 2.32
C PHE A 113 -4.17 -17.68 1.86
N ALA A 114 -3.82 -18.44 0.84
CA ALA A 114 -2.48 -18.54 0.30
C ALA A 114 -2.55 -18.58 -1.22
N ALA A 115 -1.46 -18.25 -1.89
CA ALA A 115 -1.36 -18.52 -3.31
C ALA A 115 -1.37 -20.04 -3.53
N ARG A 116 -2.17 -20.51 -4.49
CA ARG A 116 -2.14 -21.91 -4.89
C ARG A 116 -0.76 -22.19 -5.49
N LYS A 117 0.00 -23.07 -4.84
CA LYS A 117 1.31 -23.50 -5.33
C LYS A 117 1.13 -24.19 -6.68
N ARG A 118 1.91 -23.78 -7.68
CA ARG A 118 2.00 -24.51 -8.95
C ARG A 118 3.09 -25.57 -8.87
N ASP A 119 4.16 -25.28 -8.11
CA ASP A 119 5.26 -26.22 -7.84
C ASP A 119 5.64 -26.25 -6.34
N GLU A 120 6.26 -27.34 -5.88
CA GLU A 120 6.73 -27.49 -4.49
C GLU A 120 7.78 -26.44 -4.07
N LYS A 121 8.46 -25.82 -5.05
CA LYS A 121 9.49 -24.79 -4.87
C LYS A 121 8.92 -23.36 -4.87
N ASP A 122 7.61 -23.19 -5.04
CA ASP A 122 7.00 -21.87 -4.93
C ASP A 122 7.05 -21.41 -3.46
N ASP A 123 7.92 -20.43 -3.21
CA ASP A 123 7.99 -19.74 -1.93
C ASP A 123 6.68 -19.01 -1.66
N ALA A 124 6.19 -19.20 -0.45
CA ALA A 124 4.93 -18.66 0.02
C ALA A 124 5.08 -17.13 0.16
N GLN A 125 4.40 -16.35 -0.69
CA GLN A 125 4.48 -14.87 -0.69
C GLN A 125 3.42 -14.21 0.20
N GLU A 126 2.96 -14.93 1.23
CA GLU A 126 2.01 -14.40 2.18
C GLU A 126 2.67 -13.41 3.14
N LYS A 127 1.95 -12.33 3.44
CA LYS A 127 2.40 -11.34 4.40
C LYS A 127 1.29 -11.00 5.37
N PHE A 128 1.67 -10.78 6.63
CA PHE A 128 0.80 -10.16 7.62
C PHE A 128 1.45 -8.88 8.14
N GLU A 129 0.86 -7.75 7.79
CA GLU A 129 1.45 -6.42 7.98
C GLU A 129 0.47 -5.49 8.68
N GLU A 130 1.01 -4.57 9.48
CA GLU A 130 0.27 -3.48 10.12
C GLU A 130 0.57 -2.17 9.40
N ASP A 131 -0.47 -1.48 8.96
CA ASP A 131 -0.39 -0.10 8.49
C ASP A 131 -0.88 0.84 9.58
N VAL A 132 -0.05 1.81 9.95
CA VAL A 132 -0.39 2.84 10.94
C VAL A 132 -0.55 4.19 10.26
N LYS A 133 -1.67 4.86 10.55
CA LYS A 133 -1.97 6.22 10.08
C LYS A 133 -2.30 7.12 11.27
N LEU A 134 -2.06 8.41 11.11
CA LEU A 134 -2.54 9.43 12.05
C LEU A 134 -3.93 9.92 11.62
N MET A 135 -4.91 9.83 12.52
CA MET A 135 -6.26 10.35 12.34
C MET A 135 -6.50 11.60 13.24
N PRO A 136 -7.20 12.64 12.75
CA PRO A 136 -7.69 13.75 13.57
C PRO A 136 -8.73 13.29 14.64
N PRO A 137 -9.02 14.06 15.72
CA PRO A 137 -8.87 15.52 15.87
C PRO A 137 -7.54 16.04 16.45
N ALA A 138 -7.37 17.36 16.36
CA ALA A 138 -6.12 18.14 16.41
C ALA A 138 -5.45 18.30 17.79
N ASP A 139 -6.03 17.76 18.84
CA ASP A 139 -5.63 17.94 20.24
C ASP A 139 -4.95 16.70 20.85
N THR A 140 -5.14 15.51 20.27
CA THR A 140 -4.30 14.33 20.58
C THR A 140 -4.21 13.42 19.35
N PRO A 141 -3.04 13.30 18.70
CA PRO A 141 -2.88 12.37 17.57
C PRO A 141 -3.22 10.94 18.01
N ARG A 142 -4.15 10.31 17.29
CA ARG A 142 -4.49 8.89 17.48
C ARG A 142 -3.99 8.08 16.29
N PHE A 143 -3.51 6.87 16.57
CA PHE A 143 -3.25 5.90 15.53
C PHE A 143 -4.52 5.19 15.12
N TRP A 144 -4.66 5.08 13.81
CA TRP A 144 -5.52 4.11 13.18
C TRP A 144 -4.64 3.01 12.61
N ALA A 145 -4.75 1.83 13.20
CA ALA A 145 -4.06 0.64 12.74
C ALA A 145 -4.98 -0.16 11.82
N LEU A 146 -4.44 -0.58 10.67
CA LEU A 146 -5.10 -1.50 9.76
C LEU A 146 -4.18 -2.68 9.54
N PHE A 147 -4.67 -3.86 9.89
CA PHE A 147 -3.96 -5.11 9.72
C PHE A 147 -4.34 -5.72 8.40
N SER A 148 -3.39 -6.38 7.76
CA SER A 148 -3.68 -7.01 6.48
C SER A 148 -2.91 -8.28 6.23
N ARG A 149 -3.64 -9.29 5.77
CA ARG A 149 -3.11 -10.52 5.19
C ARG A 149 -3.12 -10.35 3.67
N SER A 150 -2.05 -10.70 2.99
CA SER A 150 -2.03 -10.67 1.52
C SER A 150 -1.32 -11.87 0.96
N ALA A 151 -1.78 -12.36 -0.20
CA ALA A 151 -1.15 -13.39 -0.98
C ALA A 151 -0.99 -12.90 -2.43
N LYS A 152 0.13 -13.28 -3.05
CA LYS A 152 0.44 -12.93 -4.44
C LYS A 152 0.44 -14.17 -5.30
N ALA A 153 -0.17 -14.07 -6.47
CA ALA A 153 -0.18 -15.12 -7.48
C ALA A 153 0.11 -14.50 -8.84
N GLU A 154 0.83 -15.21 -9.70
CA GLU A 154 0.95 -14.79 -11.09
C GLU A 154 -0.34 -15.12 -11.85
N PHE A 155 -0.65 -14.31 -12.84
CA PHE A 155 -1.89 -14.39 -13.60
C PHE A 155 -1.59 -14.38 -15.11
N ASP A 156 -2.10 -15.40 -15.80
CA ASP A 156 -1.85 -15.66 -17.22
C ASP A 156 -2.40 -14.51 -18.11
N PRO A 157 -1.61 -14.00 -19.07
CA PRO A 157 -1.96 -12.90 -19.96
C PRO A 157 -3.10 -13.22 -20.96
N GLY A 158 -3.58 -14.46 -21.06
CA GLY A 158 -4.62 -14.86 -22.02
C GLY A 158 -5.90 -14.04 -21.94
N SER A 159 -6.31 -13.59 -20.74
CA SER A 159 -7.39 -12.62 -20.56
C SER A 159 -7.51 -12.17 -19.11
N LEU A 160 -7.88 -10.91 -18.85
CA LEU A 160 -8.24 -10.45 -17.50
C LEU A 160 -9.37 -11.30 -16.86
N PRO A 161 -9.40 -11.44 -15.53
CA PRO A 161 -10.51 -12.06 -14.80
C PRO A 161 -11.85 -11.44 -15.19
N ARG A 162 -12.87 -12.27 -15.40
CA ARG A 162 -14.23 -11.82 -15.77
C ARG A 162 -15.22 -12.01 -14.65
N THR A 163 -14.95 -12.95 -13.74
CA THR A 163 -15.80 -13.28 -12.62
C THR A 163 -15.05 -13.27 -11.28
N VAL A 164 -15.79 -13.26 -10.17
CA VAL A 164 -15.22 -13.42 -8.83
C VAL A 164 -14.47 -14.75 -8.71
N GLY A 165 -15.00 -15.81 -9.33
CA GLY A 165 -14.35 -17.12 -9.40
C GLY A 165 -12.98 -17.05 -10.06
N ASP A 166 -12.85 -16.31 -11.17
CA ASP A 166 -11.56 -16.13 -11.86
C ASP A 166 -10.55 -15.38 -10.98
N CYS A 167 -11.00 -14.33 -10.28
CA CYS A 167 -10.14 -13.58 -9.36
C CYS A 167 -9.63 -14.44 -8.20
N LEU A 168 -10.46 -15.36 -7.69
CA LEU A 168 -10.14 -16.18 -6.52
C LEU A 168 -9.50 -17.53 -6.86
N ALA A 169 -9.60 -17.99 -8.11
CA ALA A 169 -9.06 -19.28 -8.57
C ALA A 169 -7.56 -19.50 -8.26
N PRO A 170 -6.69 -18.46 -8.27
CA PRO A 170 -5.27 -18.62 -7.93
C PRO A 170 -4.99 -18.79 -6.43
N TYR A 171 -6.01 -18.76 -5.56
CA TYR A 171 -5.83 -18.79 -4.11
C TYR A 171 -6.57 -19.97 -3.48
N ASP A 172 -5.94 -20.54 -2.47
CA ASP A 172 -6.54 -21.57 -1.62
C ASP A 172 -6.99 -20.98 -0.29
N ASN A 173 -7.94 -21.65 0.38
CA ASN A 173 -8.45 -21.26 1.70
C ASN A 173 -9.00 -19.82 1.79
N VAL A 174 -9.52 -19.28 0.69
CA VAL A 174 -10.22 -17.98 0.72
C VAL A 174 -11.45 -18.09 1.63
N PRO A 175 -11.64 -17.16 2.60
CA PRO A 175 -12.79 -17.18 3.49
C PRO A 175 -14.08 -17.13 2.69
N GLN A 176 -15.01 -18.06 2.94
CA GLN A 176 -16.26 -18.13 2.17
C GLN A 176 -17.37 -17.23 2.73
N ARG A 177 -17.16 -16.65 3.92
CA ARG A 177 -18.16 -15.79 4.57
C ARG A 177 -18.32 -14.51 3.76
N ASP A 178 -19.57 -14.18 3.44
CA ASP A 178 -19.95 -12.95 2.74
C ASP A 178 -19.31 -12.75 1.35
N LEU A 179 -18.74 -13.81 0.74
CA LEU A 179 -18.27 -13.76 -0.64
C LEU A 179 -19.44 -13.65 -1.62
N PRO A 180 -19.28 -12.90 -2.72
CA PRO A 180 -20.20 -12.99 -3.85
C PRO A 180 -20.18 -14.39 -4.49
N PRO A 181 -21.25 -14.81 -5.18
CA PRO A 181 -21.24 -16.00 -6.03
C PRO A 181 -20.08 -15.99 -7.03
N LYS A 182 -19.46 -17.15 -7.28
CA LYS A 182 -18.26 -17.25 -8.13
C LYS A 182 -18.48 -16.80 -9.57
N ASP A 183 -19.67 -16.97 -10.10
CA ASP A 183 -20.09 -16.56 -11.44
C ASP A 183 -20.43 -15.06 -11.54
N THR A 184 -20.43 -14.32 -10.43
CA THR A 184 -20.67 -12.88 -10.44
C THR A 184 -19.60 -12.18 -11.25
N ALA A 185 -20.03 -11.35 -12.21
CA ALA A 185 -19.12 -10.56 -13.04
C ALA A 185 -18.32 -9.55 -12.21
N VAL A 186 -17.06 -9.34 -12.60
CA VAL A 186 -16.21 -8.28 -12.06
C VAL A 186 -15.95 -7.21 -13.13
N CYS A 187 -15.69 -6.00 -12.67
CA CYS A 187 -15.31 -4.87 -13.49
C CYS A 187 -14.14 -4.11 -12.86
N THR A 188 -13.41 -3.34 -13.67
CA THR A 188 -12.45 -2.37 -13.13
C THR A 188 -13.18 -1.37 -12.25
N VAL A 189 -12.82 -1.32 -10.97
CA VAL A 189 -13.49 -0.48 -9.97
C VAL A 189 -13.45 0.98 -10.43
N ARG A 190 -14.65 1.58 -10.64
CA ARG A 190 -14.83 2.96 -11.15
C ARG A 190 -14.10 3.26 -12.47
N GLY A 191 -13.80 2.23 -13.28
CA GLY A 191 -13.00 2.36 -14.50
C GLY A 191 -11.56 2.86 -14.24
N LEU A 192 -11.05 2.69 -13.03
CA LEU A 192 -9.79 3.27 -12.59
C LEU A 192 -8.59 2.42 -13.05
N ASN A 193 -7.88 2.94 -14.06
CA ASN A 193 -6.60 2.42 -14.52
C ASN A 193 -5.48 3.35 -14.03
N ILE A 194 -4.54 2.81 -13.27
CA ILE A 194 -3.51 3.60 -12.59
C ILE A 194 -2.13 3.33 -13.15
N THR A 195 -1.34 4.39 -13.32
CA THR A 195 0.12 4.32 -13.38
C THR A 195 0.67 4.64 -11.99
N GLU A 196 1.44 3.73 -11.40
CA GLU A 196 2.11 3.89 -10.12
C GLU A 196 3.60 4.14 -10.34
N HIS A 197 4.11 5.21 -9.72
CA HIS A 197 5.53 5.39 -9.54
C HIS A 197 5.89 5.27 -8.06
N VAL A 198 6.92 4.48 -7.78
CA VAL A 198 7.48 4.29 -6.43
C VAL A 198 8.88 4.88 -6.41
N PHE A 199 9.08 5.83 -5.52
CA PHE A 199 10.37 6.42 -5.19
C PHE A 199 10.85 5.79 -3.88
N GLU A 200 11.90 4.96 -3.95
CA GLU A 200 12.44 4.20 -2.82
C GLU A 200 13.92 4.57 -2.56
N ASP A 201 14.65 3.76 -1.78
CA ASP A 201 16.06 3.94 -1.35
C ASP A 201 16.34 5.01 -0.28
N GLY A 202 15.33 5.79 0.12
CA GLY A 202 15.38 6.60 1.34
C GLY A 202 15.24 5.73 2.59
N LYS A 203 15.91 6.10 3.68
CA LYS A 203 15.74 5.47 5.00
C LYS A 203 15.66 6.51 6.11
N LEU A 204 14.86 6.23 7.15
CA LEU A 204 14.97 6.89 8.44
C LEU A 204 15.89 6.07 9.34
N ASP A 205 16.82 6.76 9.98
CA ASP A 205 17.77 6.19 10.93
C ASP A 205 17.23 6.38 12.35
N PHE A 206 16.99 5.25 13.03
CA PHE A 206 16.53 5.21 14.42
C PHE A 206 17.65 4.72 15.37
N GLY A 207 18.92 4.77 14.93
CA GLY A 207 20.07 4.29 15.67
C GLY A 207 20.59 2.99 15.09
N ASP A 208 20.55 1.91 15.86
CA ASP A 208 20.91 0.56 15.38
C ASP A 208 19.86 -0.04 14.44
N PHE A 209 18.75 0.67 14.24
CA PHE A 209 17.63 0.26 13.41
C PHE A 209 17.36 1.28 12.31
N SER A 210 16.98 0.83 11.10
CA SER A 210 16.57 1.73 10.01
C SER A 210 15.24 1.34 9.40
N ALA A 211 14.37 2.33 9.19
CA ALA A 211 13.11 2.14 8.49
C ALA A 211 13.27 2.49 7.00
N LYS A 212 12.82 1.60 6.10
CA LYS A 212 12.84 1.81 4.65
C LYS A 212 11.72 2.76 4.27
N CYS A 213 12.01 3.78 3.47
CA CYS A 213 11.04 4.78 3.04
C CYS A 213 10.60 4.57 1.59
N ALA A 214 9.35 4.90 1.32
CA ALA A 214 8.84 5.01 -0.04
C ALA A 214 7.88 6.19 -0.16
N LEU A 215 8.01 6.96 -1.25
CA LEU A 215 7.00 7.89 -1.70
C LEU A 215 6.37 7.32 -2.97
N ILE A 216 5.05 7.17 -2.96
CA ILE A 216 4.30 6.53 -4.03
C ILE A 216 3.32 7.53 -4.61
N LEU A 217 3.38 7.72 -5.93
CA LEU A 217 2.50 8.59 -6.69
C LEU A 217 1.66 7.75 -7.66
N TRP A 218 0.38 8.08 -7.77
CA TRP A 218 -0.56 7.45 -8.69
C TRP A 218 -1.11 8.46 -9.67
N TRP A 219 -1.17 8.10 -10.96
CA TRP A 219 -1.87 8.86 -12.00
C TRP A 219 -3.00 8.01 -12.57
N LYS A 220 -4.13 8.66 -12.87
CA LYS A 220 -5.22 8.01 -13.61
C LYS A 220 -4.93 8.12 -15.10
N LYS A 221 -4.80 6.99 -15.79
CA LYS A 221 -4.60 6.99 -17.25
C LYS A 221 -5.77 7.69 -17.97
N PRO A 222 -5.50 8.46 -19.04
CA PRO A 222 -4.20 8.67 -19.69
C PRO A 222 -3.37 9.84 -19.13
N ASP A 223 -3.78 10.50 -18.04
CA ASP A 223 -3.03 11.62 -17.46
C ASP A 223 -1.64 11.15 -16.96
N THR A 224 -0.62 11.95 -17.23
CA THR A 224 0.77 11.74 -16.83
C THR A 224 1.37 12.95 -16.10
N LEU A 225 0.61 14.04 -15.97
CA LEU A 225 1.07 15.29 -15.38
C LEU A 225 0.47 15.52 -14.00
N SER A 226 -0.75 15.08 -13.73
CA SER A 226 -1.43 15.34 -12.45
C SER A 226 -1.65 14.05 -11.67
N PRO A 227 -0.86 13.76 -10.62
CA PRO A 227 -1.11 12.59 -9.79
C PRO A 227 -2.42 12.78 -9.01
N VAL A 228 -3.18 11.70 -8.89
CA VAL A 228 -4.46 11.62 -8.18
C VAL A 228 -4.31 11.16 -6.73
N ALA A 229 -3.16 10.60 -6.38
CA ALA A 229 -2.80 10.30 -5.00
C ALA A 229 -1.28 10.36 -4.81
N ALA A 230 -0.89 10.80 -3.62
CA ALA A 230 0.50 10.79 -3.15
C ALA A 230 0.52 10.28 -1.71
N GLU A 231 1.34 9.26 -1.44
CA GLU A 231 1.53 8.73 -0.09
C GLU A 231 3.02 8.59 0.19
N PHE A 232 3.44 9.04 1.37
CA PHE A 232 4.74 8.70 1.92
C PHE A 232 4.58 7.64 3.00
N SER A 233 5.56 6.76 3.09
CA SER A 233 5.57 5.68 4.06
C SER A 233 6.99 5.40 4.52
N PHE A 234 7.11 4.93 5.76
CA PHE A 234 8.31 4.27 6.24
C PHE A 234 7.93 2.98 6.95
N ARG A 235 8.69 1.92 6.69
CA ARG A 235 8.42 0.56 7.16
C ARG A 235 9.61 -0.02 7.88
N PHE A 236 9.32 -0.79 8.92
CA PHE A 236 10.29 -1.61 9.62
C PHE A 236 9.72 -2.99 9.94
N ASP A 237 10.60 -3.98 9.95
CA ASP A 237 10.27 -5.34 10.38
C ASP A 237 10.09 -5.35 11.90
N LEU A 238 9.21 -6.21 12.42
CA LEU A 238 8.88 -6.24 13.86
C LEU A 238 9.74 -7.21 14.66
N ASP A 239 10.57 -8.00 13.99
CA ASP A 239 11.56 -8.85 14.63
C ASP A 239 12.59 -7.96 15.36
N GLU A 240 12.81 -8.24 16.65
CA GLU A 240 13.83 -7.57 17.47
C GLU A 240 13.61 -6.05 17.69
N VAL A 241 12.38 -5.55 17.51
CA VAL A 241 12.05 -4.14 17.75
C VAL A 241 11.91 -3.84 19.25
N ASP A 242 12.64 -2.83 19.72
CA ASP A 242 12.54 -2.32 21.09
C ASP A 242 11.64 -1.07 21.21
N GLU A 243 11.46 -0.60 22.44
CA GLU A 243 10.68 0.60 22.74
C GLU A 243 11.24 1.87 22.07
N ALA A 244 12.57 1.98 21.95
CA ALA A 244 13.22 3.16 21.39
C ALA A 244 12.91 3.30 19.90
N VAL A 245 12.95 2.20 19.14
CA VAL A 245 12.55 2.16 17.72
C VAL A 245 11.09 2.57 17.56
N VAL A 246 10.18 2.05 18.40
CA VAL A 246 8.76 2.41 18.34
C VAL A 246 8.53 3.89 18.67
N ARG A 247 9.23 4.44 19.67
CA ARG A 247 9.17 5.88 20.02
C ARG A 247 9.73 6.77 18.92
N ASN A 248 10.80 6.35 18.26
CA ASN A 248 11.37 7.07 17.13
C ASN A 248 10.43 7.04 15.92
N ALA A 249 9.79 5.90 15.64
CA ALA A 249 8.75 5.80 14.62
C ALA A 249 7.55 6.71 14.93
N TRP A 250 7.09 6.75 16.20
CA TRP A 250 6.03 7.66 16.65
C TRP A 250 6.42 9.13 16.43
N THR A 251 7.62 9.49 16.88
CA THR A 251 8.16 10.84 16.74
C THR A 251 8.27 11.23 15.28
N ALA A 252 8.81 10.35 14.44
CA ALA A 252 8.93 10.59 13.00
C ALA A 252 7.56 10.82 12.35
N LEU A 253 6.61 9.93 12.59
CA LEU A 253 5.28 10.05 12.00
C LEU A 253 4.59 11.36 12.45
N SER A 254 4.67 11.70 13.74
CA SER A 254 4.07 12.92 14.30
C SER A 254 4.71 14.20 13.76
N VAL A 255 6.04 14.23 13.66
CA VAL A 255 6.78 15.38 13.14
C VAL A 255 6.50 15.60 11.66
N LEU A 256 6.50 14.52 10.88
CA LEU A 256 6.23 14.57 9.45
C LEU A 256 4.77 14.93 9.16
N TYR A 257 3.83 14.53 10.02
CA TYR A 257 2.41 14.93 9.92
C TYR A 257 2.21 16.44 9.99
N GLY A 258 3.10 17.17 10.67
CA GLY A 258 3.09 18.63 10.74
C GLY A 258 3.69 19.35 9.53
N LEU A 259 4.14 18.63 8.50
CA LEU A 259 4.73 19.24 7.31
C LEU A 259 3.66 19.86 6.38
N PRO A 260 3.99 20.93 5.63
CA PRO A 260 3.07 21.55 4.67
C PRO A 260 2.76 20.67 3.45
N TRP A 261 3.45 19.54 3.32
CA TRP A 261 3.25 18.51 2.32
C TRP A 261 2.01 17.65 2.58
N ILE A 262 1.56 17.59 3.84
CA ILE A 262 0.50 16.68 4.27
C ILE A 262 -0.86 17.17 3.81
N ASP A 263 -1.68 16.23 3.35
CA ASP A 263 -3.10 16.44 3.11
C ASP A 263 -3.91 15.80 4.24
N LEU A 264 -4.35 16.62 5.19
CA LEU A 264 -5.13 16.20 6.36
C LEU A 264 -6.54 15.74 6.00
N LYS A 265 -7.02 16.10 4.81
CA LYS A 265 -8.34 15.69 4.29
C LYS A 265 -8.19 14.71 3.12
N GLY A 266 -6.96 14.28 2.83
CA GLY A 266 -6.63 13.46 1.69
C GLY A 266 -7.20 12.06 1.85
N VAL A 267 -7.80 11.57 0.77
CA VAL A 267 -8.29 10.18 0.73
C VAL A 267 -7.11 9.22 0.58
N THR A 268 -7.19 8.08 1.26
CA THR A 268 -6.24 6.99 1.07
C THR A 268 -6.37 6.40 -0.33
N LYS A 269 -5.35 5.68 -0.83
CA LYS A 269 -5.47 4.96 -2.12
C LYS A 269 -6.69 4.03 -2.19
N THR A 270 -7.00 3.32 -1.11
CA THR A 270 -8.20 2.47 -1.05
C THR A 270 -9.48 3.29 -1.11
N GLY A 271 -9.54 4.43 -0.40
CA GLY A 271 -10.68 5.36 -0.47
C GLY A 271 -10.85 6.00 -1.84
N LEU A 272 -9.76 6.26 -2.56
CA LEU A 272 -9.79 6.71 -3.95
C LEU A 272 -10.43 5.64 -4.87
N VAL A 273 -10.02 4.37 -4.71
CA VAL A 273 -10.51 3.24 -5.51
C VAL A 273 -11.99 2.97 -5.24
N TYR A 274 -12.37 2.72 -3.99
CA TYR A 274 -13.70 2.21 -3.64
C TYR A 274 -14.72 3.30 -3.25
N GLY A 275 -14.28 4.57 -3.22
CA GLY A 275 -15.03 5.64 -2.59
C GLY A 275 -14.91 5.55 -1.06
N SER A 276 -15.23 6.65 -0.37
CA SER A 276 -15.17 6.72 1.09
C SER A 276 -16.14 5.73 1.74
N ALA A 277 -15.70 4.49 1.94
CA ALA A 277 -16.16 3.67 3.05
C ALA A 277 -15.01 3.69 4.04
N GLU A 278 -15.08 4.62 5.00
CA GLU A 278 -14.38 4.46 6.26
C GLU A 278 -14.97 3.20 6.89
N VAL A 279 -14.14 2.16 7.00
CA VAL A 279 -14.24 1.24 8.13
C VAL A 279 -13.13 1.64 9.08
#